data_AF-A0A4R8MGG5-F1
#
_entry.id   AF-A0A4R8MGG5-F1
#
_cell.length_a   1.000
_cell.length_b   1.000
_cell.length_c   1.000
_cell.angle_alpha   90.00
_cell.angle_beta   90.00
_cell.angle_gamma   90.00
#
_symmetry.space_group_name_H-M   'P 1'
#
loop_
_entity.id
_entity.type
_entity.pdbx_description
1 polymer ?
#
loop_
_entity_poly.entity_id
_entity_poly.type
_entity_poly.pdbx_seq_one_letter_code
_entity_poly.pdbx_strand_id
1 'polypeptide(L)'
;MNAIKKHIIFKSLTVLLALMLFVPAGVKMAHVFAHHHHKVCTNGDNLHIHQVDLDCEFHKFQINNNFSFSDYTFTFFIEKETPIELVSQYSFISEFQRLQASLRGPPVLI
;
A
#
# COMPACT_ATOMS: atom_id res chain seq x y z
N MET A 1 -10.94 -47.02 -25.88
CA MET A 1 -11.52 -47.09 -24.50
C MET A 1 -10.62 -46.53 -23.40
N ASN A 2 -9.30 -46.79 -23.39
CA ASN A 2 -8.40 -46.33 -22.31
C ASN A 2 -8.20 -44.80 -22.24
N ALA A 3 -8.15 -44.09 -23.37
CA ALA A 3 -7.98 -42.64 -23.37
C ALA A 3 -9.18 -41.89 -22.75
N ILE A 4 -10.40 -42.34 -23.04
CA ILE A 4 -11.65 -41.76 -22.50
C ILE A 4 -11.72 -41.97 -20.98
N LYS A 5 -11.38 -43.18 -20.50
CA LYS A 5 -11.31 -43.48 -19.06
C LYS A 5 -10.30 -42.59 -18.34
N LYS A 6 -9.10 -42.41 -18.90
CA LYS A 6 -8.07 -41.52 -18.35
C LYS A 6 -8.55 -40.07 -18.27
N HIS A 7 -9.22 -39.58 -19.32
CA HIS A 7 -9.75 -38.22 -19.34
C HIS A 7 -10.85 -38.00 -18.28
N ILE A 8 -11.74 -38.98 -18.09
CA ILE A 8 -12.79 -38.94 -17.06
C ILE A 8 -12.17 -38.94 -15.66
N ILE A 9 -11.19 -39.80 -15.40
CA ILE A 9 -10.49 -39.86 -14.11
C ILE A 9 -9.78 -38.54 -13.82
N PHE A 10 -9.07 -38.00 -14.81
CA PHE A 10 -8.36 -36.72 -14.66
C PHE A 10 -9.34 -35.60 -14.33
N LYS A 11 -10.44 -35.46 -15.08
CA LYS A 11 -11.48 -34.44 -14.82
C LYS A 11 -12.11 -34.60 -13.43
N SER A 12 -12.41 -35.83 -13.02
CA SER A 12 -12.94 -36.12 -11.70
C SER A 12 -11.96 -35.72 -10.59
N LEU A 13 -10.67 -36.01 -10.77
CA LEU A 13 -9.63 -35.64 -9.81
C LEU A 13 -9.47 -34.12 -9.70
N THR A 14 -9.54 -33.39 -10.81
CA THR A 14 -9.50 -31.92 -10.80
C THR A 14 -10.68 -31.32 -10.06
N VAL A 15 -11.90 -31.84 -10.27
CA VAL A 15 -13.09 -31.39 -9.55
C VAL A 15 -12.98 -31.71 -8.06
N LEU A 16 -12.50 -32.90 -7.70
CA LEU A 16 -12.26 -33.29 -6.31
C LEU A 16 -11.24 -32.37 -5.64
N LEU A 17 -10.14 -32.05 -6.32
CA LEU A 17 -9.13 -31.13 -5.82
C LEU A 17 -9.70 -29.72 -5.61
N ALA A 18 -10.52 -29.24 -6.56
CA ALA A 18 -11.19 -27.95 -6.42
C ALA A 18 -12.13 -27.94 -5.21
N LEU A 19 -12.94 -28.98 -5.01
CA LEU A 19 -13.82 -29.12 -3.84
C LEU A 19 -13.04 -29.15 -2.52
N MET A 20 -11.92 -29.86 -2.48
CA MET A 20 -11.05 -29.93 -1.30
C MET A 20 -10.50 -28.55 -0.91
N LEU A 21 -10.25 -27.66 -1.87
CA LEU A 21 -9.80 -26.30 -1.59
C LEU A 21 -10.87 -25.47 -0.86
N PHE A 22 -12.16 -25.80 -1.02
CA PHE A 22 -13.27 -25.14 -0.32
C PHE A 22 -13.61 -25.73 1.06
N VAL A 23 -13.05 -26.90 1.42
CA VAL A 23 -13.30 -27.54 2.72
C VAL A 23 -13.00 -26.62 3.91
N PRO A 24 -11.85 -25.89 3.96
CA PRO A 24 -11.57 -24.98 5.07
C PRO A 24 -12.62 -23.87 5.21
N ALA A 25 -13.17 -23.38 4.09
CA ALA A 25 -14.24 -22.37 4.11
C ALA A 25 -15.54 -22.95 4.69
N GLY A 26 -15.91 -24.18 4.31
CA GLY A 26 -17.08 -24.87 4.86
C GLY A 26 -16.96 -25.15 6.36
N VAL A 27 -15.80 -25.63 6.83
CA VAL A 27 -15.54 -25.85 8.26
C VAL A 27 -15.61 -24.55 9.06
N LYS A 28 -15.05 -23.45 8.52
CA LYS A 28 -15.18 -22.13 9.15
C LYS A 28 -16.63 -21.66 9.26
N MET A 29 -17.41 -21.81 8.19
CA MET A 29 -18.83 -21.47 8.21
C MET A 29 -19.58 -22.27 9.28
N ALA A 30 -19.35 -23.59 9.35
CA ALA A 30 -19.95 -24.42 10.39
C ALA A 30 -19.51 -23.99 11.81
N HIS A 31 -18.24 -23.65 12.00
CA HIS A 31 -17.72 -23.18 13.29
C HIS A 31 -18.37 -21.87 13.76
N VAL A 32 -18.61 -20.91 12.85
CA VAL A 32 -19.32 -19.64 13.12
C VAL A 32 -20.76 -19.87 13.61
N PHE A 33 -21.37 -21.02 13.33
CA PHE A 33 -22.70 -21.32 13.85
C PHE A 33 -22.69 -22.28 15.05
N ALA A 34 -21.60 -23.02 15.26
CA ALA A 34 -21.51 -24.03 16.32
C ALA A 34 -21.11 -23.48 17.69
N HIS A 35 -20.23 -22.47 17.75
CA HIS A 35 -19.61 -22.01 19.01
C HIS A 35 -20.04 -20.62 19.49
N HIS A 36 -21.00 -19.97 18.82
CA HIS A 36 -21.49 -18.67 19.27
C HIS A 36 -22.66 -18.85 20.24
N HIS A 37 -22.44 -18.50 21.51
CA HIS A 37 -23.53 -18.22 22.43
C HIS A 37 -24.27 -16.97 21.94
N HIS A 38 -25.29 -17.16 21.10
CA HIS A 38 -26.18 -16.08 20.69
C HIS A 38 -26.93 -15.57 21.92
N LYS A 39 -26.43 -14.49 22.53
CA LYS A 39 -27.13 -13.75 23.58
C LYS A 39 -28.24 -12.94 22.88
N VAL A 40 -29.45 -13.48 22.87
CA VAL A 40 -30.63 -12.77 22.34
C VAL A 40 -30.91 -11.58 23.24
N CYS A 41 -30.81 -10.36 22.71
CA CYS A 41 -31.12 -9.14 23.45
C CYS A 41 -32.64 -9.02 23.60
N THR A 42 -33.16 -9.32 24.79
CA THR A 42 -34.60 -9.23 25.09
C THR A 42 -35.03 -7.86 25.64
N ASN A 43 -34.09 -6.97 25.94
CA ASN A 43 -34.38 -5.63 26.46
C ASN A 43 -33.97 -4.55 25.45
N GLY A 44 -34.91 -3.64 25.15
CA GLY A 44 -34.78 -2.62 24.12
C GLY A 44 -33.78 -1.49 24.38
N ASP A 45 -33.23 -1.34 25.60
CA ASP A 45 -32.62 -0.06 26.00
C ASP A 45 -31.26 -0.14 26.70
N ASN A 46 -30.40 -1.11 26.39
CA ASN A 46 -29.03 -1.11 26.94
C ASN A 46 -27.98 -1.13 25.83
N LEU A 47 -27.46 0.07 25.53
CA LEU A 47 -26.42 0.49 24.59
C LEU A 47 -25.03 -0.13 24.83
N HIS A 48 -24.93 -1.42 25.07
CA HIS A 48 -23.63 -2.10 25.12
C HIS A 48 -23.59 -3.21 24.08
N ILE A 49 -22.90 -2.91 22.98
CA ILE A 49 -22.32 -3.92 22.11
C ILE A 49 -21.37 -4.72 23.01
N HIS A 50 -21.84 -5.87 23.48
CA HIS A 50 -21.03 -6.80 24.27
C HIS A 50 -19.92 -7.28 23.35
N GLN A 51 -18.73 -6.71 23.57
CA GLN A 51 -17.43 -7.23 23.17
C GLN A 51 -17.33 -7.57 21.68
N VAL A 52 -16.68 -6.68 20.93
CA VAL A 52 -16.13 -6.97 19.60
C VAL A 52 -15.06 -8.04 19.78
N ASP A 53 -15.48 -9.28 19.99
CA ASP A 53 -14.61 -10.43 19.85
C ASP A 53 -14.70 -10.85 18.39
N LEU A 54 -13.99 -10.08 17.57
CA LEU A 54 -13.71 -10.42 16.18
C LEU A 54 -12.51 -11.37 16.16
N ASP A 55 -12.58 -12.48 16.91
CA ASP A 55 -11.75 -13.68 16.70
C ASP A 55 -12.04 -14.33 15.32
N CYS A 56 -12.42 -13.53 14.33
CA CYS A 56 -12.19 -13.79 12.92
C CYS A 56 -10.70 -13.60 12.67
N GLU A 57 -9.92 -14.63 12.99
CA GLU A 57 -8.53 -14.78 12.53
C GLU A 57 -8.48 -15.02 11.01
N PHE A 58 -8.90 -14.00 10.27
CA PHE A 58 -8.56 -13.85 8.87
C PHE A 58 -7.05 -13.57 8.84
N HIS A 59 -6.28 -14.35 8.07
CA HIS A 59 -4.81 -14.29 8.00
C HIS A 59 -3.96 -14.98 9.09
N LYS A 60 -4.47 -15.99 9.80
CA LYS A 60 -3.58 -16.85 10.64
C LYS A 60 -2.44 -17.53 9.86
N PHE A 61 -2.61 -17.67 8.55
CA PHE A 61 -1.60 -18.18 7.63
C PHE A 61 -1.32 -17.13 6.55
N GLN A 62 -0.24 -16.37 6.70
CA GLN A 62 0.23 -15.46 5.67
C GLN A 62 0.97 -16.29 4.59
N ILE A 63 0.27 -16.61 3.49
CA ILE A 63 0.80 -17.44 2.40
C ILE A 63 1.96 -16.75 1.65
N ASN A 64 2.07 -15.41 1.78
CA ASN A 64 3.03 -14.59 1.06
C ASN A 64 4.04 -13.98 2.05
N ASN A 65 5.34 -14.27 1.89
CA ASN A 65 6.36 -13.49 2.57
C ASN A 65 6.25 -12.03 2.13
N ASN A 66 6.17 -11.10 3.08
CA ASN A 66 6.26 -9.67 2.77
C ASN A 66 7.63 -9.41 2.13
N PHE A 67 7.63 -9.15 0.83
CA PHE A 67 8.83 -8.77 0.09
C PHE A 67 8.99 -7.26 0.23
N SER A 68 9.93 -6.84 1.07
CA SER A 68 10.35 -5.44 1.16
C SER A 68 11.60 -5.24 0.30
N PHE A 69 11.54 -4.31 -0.65
CA PHE A 69 12.74 -3.84 -1.33
C PHE A 69 13.63 -3.16 -0.28
N SER A 70 14.89 -3.60 -0.15
CA SER A 70 15.86 -2.83 0.62
C SER A 70 16.10 -1.52 -0.14
N ASP A 71 16.00 -0.38 0.54
CA ASP A 71 16.36 0.91 -0.06
C ASP A 71 17.84 0.86 -0.44
N TYR A 72 18.12 0.71 -1.73
CA TYR A 72 19.47 0.76 -2.25
C TYR A 72 19.86 2.22 -2.42
N THR A 73 20.72 2.72 -1.54
CA THR A 73 21.35 4.04 -1.72
C THR A 73 22.42 3.93 -2.81
N PHE A 74 22.14 4.46 -3.99
CA PHE A 74 23.13 4.65 -5.04
C PHE A 74 23.78 6.03 -4.89
N THR A 75 25.10 6.09 -5.01
CA THR A 75 25.84 7.35 -5.14
C THR A 75 26.03 7.65 -6.62
N PHE A 76 25.37 8.68 -7.12
CA PHE A 76 25.64 9.15 -8.48
C PHE A 76 27.01 9.80 -8.56
N PHE A 77 27.76 9.50 -9.61
CA PHE A 77 28.94 10.27 -9.96
C PHE A 77 28.48 11.64 -10.47
N ILE A 78 28.72 12.68 -9.68
CA ILE A 78 28.51 14.06 -10.11
C ILE A 78 29.84 14.53 -10.69
N GLU A 79 29.91 14.64 -12.01
CA GLU A 79 31.04 15.26 -12.67
C GLU A 79 31.13 16.71 -12.19
N LYS A 80 32.26 17.07 -11.57
CA LYS A 80 32.50 18.44 -11.12
C LYS A 80 32.75 19.28 -12.36
N GLU A 81 31.74 19.99 -12.83
CA GLU A 81 31.91 20.99 -13.88
C GLU A 81 33.02 21.95 -13.46
N THR A 82 34.05 22.10 -14.29
CA THR A 82 35.04 23.15 -14.08
C THR A 82 34.32 24.48 -14.29
N PRO A 83 34.29 25.37 -13.29
CA PRO A 83 33.65 26.66 -13.45
C PRO A 83 34.33 27.36 -14.63
N ILE A 84 33.56 27.59 -15.69
CA ILE A 84 33.99 28.47 -16.76
C ILE A 84 34.04 29.85 -16.10
N GLU A 85 35.23 30.43 -15.96
CA GLU A 85 35.34 31.82 -15.54
C GLU A 85 34.60 32.67 -16.58
N LEU A 86 33.39 33.10 -16.23
CA LEU A 86 32.65 34.06 -17.02
C LEU A 86 33.33 35.41 -16.81
N VAL A 87 34.42 35.64 -17.54
CA VAL A 87 35.06 36.95 -17.58
C VAL A 87 34.06 37.90 -18.21
N SER A 88 33.46 38.75 -17.38
CA SER A 88 32.63 39.85 -17.83
C SER A 88 33.41 40.64 -18.87
N GLN A 89 32.95 40.63 -20.12
CA GLN A 89 33.48 41.51 -21.18
C GLN A 89 33.06 42.96 -20.96
N TYR A 90 32.25 43.23 -19.94
CA TYR A 90 31.71 44.54 -19.62
C TYR A 90 32.51 45.18 -18.49
N SER A 91 33.08 46.35 -18.76
CA SER A 91 33.74 47.21 -17.76
C SER A 91 32.87 48.44 -17.50
N PHE A 92 32.47 48.62 -16.25
CA PHE A 92 31.79 49.86 -15.84
C PHE A 92 32.84 50.96 -15.64
N ILE A 93 32.59 52.15 -16.17
CA ILE A 93 33.48 53.32 -15.99
C ILE A 93 33.44 53.84 -14.53
N SER A 94 32.40 53.49 -13.78
CA SER A 94 32.23 53.85 -12.37
C SER A 94 31.84 52.63 -11.55
N GLU A 95 32.45 52.49 -10.37
CA GLU A 95 32.06 51.47 -9.38
C GLU A 95 30.67 51.71 -8.79
N PHE A 96 30.12 52.93 -8.94
CA PHE A 96 28.83 53.29 -8.37
C PHE A 96 27.69 53.00 -9.35
N GLN A 97 27.06 51.83 -9.19
CA GLN A 97 25.82 51.46 -9.86
C GLN A 97 24.62 51.91 -9.03
N ARG A 98 23.95 53.00 -9.41
CA ARG A 98 22.75 53.46 -8.69
C ARG A 98 21.59 52.48 -8.94
N LEU A 99 21.14 51.78 -7.90
CA LEU A 99 19.98 50.88 -8.00
C LEU A 99 18.74 51.68 -8.43
N GLN A 100 18.18 51.31 -9.58
CA GLN A 100 16.95 51.90 -10.15
C GLN A 100 15.69 51.68 -9.30
N ALA A 101 15.80 50.92 -8.20
CA ALA A 101 14.75 50.75 -7.19
C ALA A 101 14.65 51.94 -6.20
N SER A 102 15.61 52.87 -6.14
CA SER A 102 15.62 53.92 -5.11
C SER A 102 14.49 54.96 -5.23
N LEU A 103 13.75 54.95 -6.34
CA LEU A 103 12.71 55.94 -6.67
C LEU A 103 11.28 55.39 -6.55
N ARG A 104 11.11 54.12 -6.19
CA ARG A 104 9.78 53.53 -5.97
C ARG A 104 9.54 53.42 -4.48
N GLY A 105 8.57 54.19 -3.98
CA GLY A 105 8.07 54.00 -2.62
C GLY A 105 7.44 52.62 -2.47
N PRO A 106 7.42 52.05 -1.26
CA PRO A 106 6.78 50.76 -0.99
C PRO A 106 5.29 50.84 -1.38
N PRO A 107 4.74 49.79 -2.03
CA PRO A 107 3.30 49.76 -2.35
C PRO A 107 2.50 49.78 -1.05
N VAL A 108 1.49 50.65 -0.99
CA VAL A 108 0.60 50.76 0.17
C VAL A 108 -0.27 49.49 0.22
N LEU A 109 -0.36 48.87 1.39
CA LEU A 109 -1.24 47.74 1.65
C LEU A 109 -2.71 48.20 1.52
N ILE A 110 -3.49 47.52 0.66
CA ILE A 110 -4.95 47.59 0.65
C ILE A 110 -5.45 46.30 1.32
#